data_AF-A0A0M5KUR7-F1
#
_entry.id   AF-A0A0M5KUR7-F1
#
_cell.length_a   1.000
_cell.length_b   1.000
_cell.length_c   1.000
_cell.angle_alpha   90.00
_cell.angle_beta   90.00
_cell.angle_gamma   90.00
#
_symmetry.space_group_name_H-M   'P 1'
#
loop_
_entity.id
_entity.type
_entity.pdbx_description
1 polymer ?
#
loop_
_entity_poly.entity_id
_entity_poly.type
_entity_poly.pdbx_seq_one_letter_code
_entity_poly.pdbx_strand_id
1 'polypeptide(L)'
;MDQALEYVEALLPEQEVIQGVRRVTLRMFPHMALRELMANMLIHQDFSITGTGPMICIFDGRIEFTNPGSSLVDVARLLNDLPHSRNEKMAAICR
;
A
#
# COMPACT_ATOMS: atom_id res chain seq x y z
N MET A 1 2.30 -11.26 -1.45
CA MET A 1 2.31 -9.79 -1.37
C MET A 1 3.47 -9.24 -2.18
N ASP A 2 4.66 -9.79 -1.97
CA ASP A 2 5.90 -9.38 -2.66
C ASP A 2 5.79 -9.29 -4.17
N GLN A 3 5.26 -10.32 -4.85
CA GLN A 3 5.07 -10.29 -6.30
C GLN A 3 4.15 -9.16 -6.78
N ALA A 4 3.10 -8.83 -6.01
CA ALA A 4 2.20 -7.74 -6.36
C ALA A 4 2.86 -6.38 -6.12
N LEU A 5 3.70 -6.27 -5.08
CA LEU A 5 4.48 -5.08 -4.79
C LEU A 5 5.54 -4.84 -5.87
N GLU A 6 6.27 -5.88 -6.28
CA GLU A 6 7.22 -5.82 -7.40
C GLU A 6 6.53 -5.39 -8.69
N TYR A 7 5.32 -5.89 -8.95
CA TYR A 7 4.52 -5.48 -10.10
C TYR A 7 4.14 -3.99 -10.05
N VAL A 8 3.69 -3.49 -8.90
CA VAL A 8 3.37 -2.06 -8.72
C VAL A 8 4.63 -1.22 -8.89
N GLU A 9 5.76 -1.61 -8.28
CA GLU A 9 7.02 -0.89 -8.39
C GLU A 9 7.55 -0.82 -9.82
N ALA A 10 7.39 -1.90 -10.60
CA ALA A 10 7.77 -1.93 -12.02
C ALA A 10 6.95 -0.99 -12.90
N LEU A 11 5.78 -0.53 -12.45
CA LEU A 11 4.95 0.47 -13.14
C LEU A 11 5.31 1.90 -12.75
N LEU A 12 6.12 2.10 -11.70
CA LEU A 12 6.50 3.42 -11.24
C LEU A 12 7.74 3.94 -11.98
N PRO A 13 7.84 5.26 -12.19
CA PRO A 13 9.04 5.84 -12.76
C PRO A 13 10.23 5.62 -11.80
N GLU A 14 11.31 5.08 -12.34
CA GLU A 14 12.59 4.94 -11.65
C GLU A 14 13.64 5.83 -12.33
N GLN A 15 14.50 6.46 -11.52
CA GLN A 15 15.64 7.23 -12.01
C GLN A 15 16.94 6.58 -11.56
N GLU A 16 17.81 6.25 -12.49
CA GLU A 16 19.15 5.78 -12.16
C GLU A 16 20.14 6.95 -12.09
N VAL A 17 20.87 7.06 -10.99
CA VAL A 17 21.86 8.11 -10.77
C VAL A 17 23.19 7.47 -10.40
N ILE A 18 24.29 7.99 -10.96
CA ILE A 18 25.64 7.56 -10.57
C ILE A 18 26.05 8.37 -9.34
N GLN A 19 26.23 7.70 -8.21
CA GLN A 19 26.76 8.27 -6.98
C GLN A 19 28.17 7.72 -6.74
N GLY A 20 29.19 8.53 -7.06
CA GLY A 20 30.59 8.11 -7.02
C GLY A 20 30.88 7.03 -8.07
N VAL A 21 31.24 5.83 -7.62
CA VAL A 21 31.49 4.65 -8.47
C VAL A 21 30.30 3.69 -8.57
N ARG A 22 29.18 3.98 -7.90
CA ARG A 22 28.03 3.08 -7.82
C ARG A 22 26.82 3.67 -8.54
N ARG A 23 26.12 2.84 -9.31
CA ARG A 23 24.80 3.17 -9.85
C ARG A 23 23.76 2.94 -8.75
N VAL A 24 22.91 3.94 -8.52
CA VAL A 24 21.85 3.92 -7.50
C VAL A 24 20.52 4.20 -8.18
N THR A 25 19.54 3.33 -7.94
CA THR A 25 18.16 3.53 -8.41
C THR A 25 17.41 4.37 -7.37
N LEU A 26 16.96 5.54 -7.77
CA LEU A 26 16.05 6.39 -7.00
C LEU A 26 14.61 6.04 -7.38
N ARG A 27 13.85 5.62 -6.39
CA ARG A 27 12.42 5.36 -6.52
C ARG A 27 11.63 6.60 -6.12
N MET A 28 10.59 6.90 -6.87
CA MET A 28 9.71 8.04 -6.58
C MET A 28 8.98 7.88 -5.23
N PHE A 29 8.61 6.65 -4.87
CA PHE A 29 7.95 6.33 -3.60
C PHE A 29 8.77 5.30 -2.81
N PRO A 30 8.83 5.40 -1.47
CA PRO A 30 9.56 4.42 -0.66
C PRO A 30 8.90 3.03 -0.74
N HIS A 31 9.71 1.99 -0.95
CA HIS A 31 9.26 0.59 -0.94
C HIS A 31 8.42 0.24 0.30
N MET A 32 8.89 0.68 1.48
CA MET A 32 8.20 0.44 2.75
C MET A 32 6.80 1.08 2.76
N ALA A 33 6.65 2.29 2.24
CA ALA A 33 5.34 2.96 2.21
C ALA A 33 4.34 2.20 1.31
N LEU A 34 4.79 1.73 0.14
CA LEU A 34 3.97 0.92 -0.75
C LEU A 34 3.56 -0.41 -0.10
N ARG A 35 4.51 -1.10 0.54
CA ARG A 35 4.24 -2.35 1.28
C ARG A 35 3.18 -2.14 2.36
N GLU A 36 3.34 -1.13 3.21
CA GLU A 36 2.41 -0.87 4.31
C GLU A 36 1.01 -0.48 3.80
N LEU A 37 0.92 0.33 2.73
CA LEU A 37 -0.37 0.69 2.13
C LEU A 37 -1.08 -0.53 1.52
N MET A 38 -0.34 -1.39 0.82
CA MET A 38 -0.89 -2.63 0.27
C MET A 38 -1.33 -3.60 1.37
N ALA A 39 -0.52 -3.76 2.43
CA ALA A 39 -0.89 -4.56 3.59
C ALA A 39 -2.16 -4.02 4.26
N ASN A 40 -2.23 -2.71 4.49
CA ASN A 40 -3.40 -2.06 5.08
C ASN A 40 -4.67 -2.28 4.26
N MET A 41 -4.59 -2.22 2.92
CA MET A 41 -5.74 -2.56 2.07
C MET A 41 -6.23 -3.99 2.31
N LEU A 42 -5.32 -4.97 2.32
CA LEU A 42 -5.70 -6.38 2.52
C LEU A 42 -6.21 -6.66 3.95
N ILE A 43 -5.58 -6.07 4.96
CA ILE A 43 -5.95 -6.22 6.37
C ILE A 43 -7.33 -5.61 6.64
N HIS A 44 -7.63 -4.46 6.03
CA HIS A 44 -8.85 -3.71 6.30
C HIS A 44 -9.95 -3.88 5.24
N GLN A 45 -9.73 -4.71 4.21
CA GLN A 45 -10.73 -4.96 3.17
C GLN A 45 -12.03 -5.50 3.75
N ASP A 46 -13.15 -4.92 3.34
CA ASP A 46 -14.47 -5.44 3.67
C ASP A 46 -14.87 -6.56 2.71
N PHE A 47 -14.57 -7.81 3.11
CA PHE A 47 -14.87 -9.01 2.31
C PHE A 47 -16.37 -9.32 2.19
N SER A 48 -17.25 -8.59 2.88
CA SER A 48 -18.70 -8.73 2.69
C SER A 48 -19.21 -8.05 1.41
N ILE A 49 -18.45 -7.09 0.89
CA ILE A 49 -18.79 -6.35 -0.33
C ILE A 49 -18.34 -7.17 -1.55
N THR A 50 -19.27 -7.43 -2.47
CA THR A 50 -19.03 -8.19 -3.70
C THR A 50 -19.10 -7.30 -4.94
N GLY A 51 -18.50 -7.73 -6.05
CA GLY A 51 -18.52 -7.00 -7.33
C GLY A 51 -17.54 -5.82 -7.43
N THR A 52 -16.77 -5.55 -6.38
CA THR A 52 -15.68 -4.57 -6.35
C THR A 52 -14.57 -5.10 -5.44
N GLY A 53 -13.40 -4.46 -5.48
CA GLY A 53 -12.25 -4.87 -4.69
C GLY A 53 -11.26 -3.73 -4.46
N PRO A 54 -10.19 -4.01 -3.70
CA PRO A 54 -9.11 -3.06 -3.49
C PRO A 54 -8.50 -2.65 -4.84
N MET A 55 -8.26 -1.36 -5.04
CA MET A 55 -7.78 -0.80 -6.29
C MET A 55 -6.57 0.11 -6.06
N ILE A 56 -5.52 -0.07 -6.87
CA ILE A 56 -4.33 0.77 -6.88
C ILE A 56 -4.32 1.52 -8.21
N CYS A 57 -4.40 2.84 -8.16
CA CYS A 57 -4.38 3.71 -9.33
C CYS A 57 -3.11 4.56 -9.33
N ILE A 58 -2.31 4.45 -10.38
CA ILE A 58 -1.05 5.18 -10.55
C ILE A 58 -1.28 6.34 -11.51
N PHE A 59 -0.87 7.54 -11.10
CA PHE A 59 -0.98 8.76 -11.88
C PHE A 59 0.36 9.50 -11.88
N ASP A 60 0.48 10.53 -12.70
CA ASP A 60 1.64 11.40 -12.65
C ASP A 60 1.70 12.12 -11.29
N GLY A 61 2.79 11.92 -10.55
CA GLY A 61 2.98 12.54 -9.24
C GLY A 61 2.36 11.82 -8.03
N ARG A 62 1.47 10.82 -8.20
CA ARG A 62 0.72 10.23 -7.07
C ARG A 62 0.22 8.81 -7.33
N ILE A 63 -0.02 8.08 -6.24
CA ILE A 63 -0.69 6.77 -6.26
C ILE A 63 -1.88 6.84 -5.31
N GLU A 64 -3.03 6.35 -5.76
CA GLU A 64 -4.24 6.22 -4.95
C GLU A 64 -4.50 4.76 -4.63
N PHE A 65 -4.69 4.49 -3.34
CA PHE A 65 -5.06 3.19 -2.80
C PHE A 65 -6.51 3.29 -2.32
N THR A 66 -7.44 2.64 -3.02
CA THR A 66 -8.87 2.66 -2.71
C THR A 66 -9.32 1.30 -2.21
N ASN A 67 -10.00 1.26 -1.07
CA ASN A 67 -10.46 0.03 -0.45
C ASN A 67 -11.97 0.09 -0.19
N PRO A 68 -12.79 -0.80 -0.77
CA PRO A 68 -14.21 -0.86 -0.50
C PRO A 68 -14.54 -1.07 0.98
N GLY A 69 -15.59 -0.39 1.45
CA GLY A 69 -16.06 -0.46 2.83
C GLY A 69 -15.79 0.82 3.62
N SER A 70 -16.24 0.83 4.87
CA SER A 70 -16.00 1.93 5.81
C SER A 70 -14.81 1.65 6.72
N SER A 71 -14.10 2.69 7.13
CA SER A 71 -13.10 2.57 8.19
C SER A 71 -13.77 2.15 9.50
N LEU A 72 -13.15 1.23 10.25
CA LEU A 72 -13.59 0.84 11.59
C LEU A 72 -13.22 1.87 12.66
N VAL A 73 -12.29 2.76 12.33
CA VAL A 73 -11.80 3.85 13.18
C VAL A 73 -12.15 5.17 12.48
N ASP A 74 -12.48 6.19 13.26
CA ASP A 74 -12.66 7.54 12.72
C ASP A 74 -11.39 7.98 11.97
N VAL A 75 -11.56 8.49 10.75
CA VAL A 75 -10.46 8.95 9.88
C VAL A 75 -9.60 9.98 10.60
N ALA A 76 -10.21 10.87 11.39
CA ALA A 76 -9.49 11.88 12.17
C ALA A 76 -8.60 11.28 13.27
N ARG A 77 -8.81 10.02 13.63
CA ARG A 77 -8.15 9.33 14.74
C ARG A 77 -7.26 8.17 14.33
N LEU A 78 -7.12 7.90 13.04
CA LEU A 78 -6.34 6.76 12.50
C LEU A 78 -4.91 6.66 13.05
N LEU A 79 -4.26 7.79 13.34
CA LEU A 79 -2.89 7.83 13.85
C LEU A 79 -2.79 7.77 15.39
N ASN A 80 -3.90 8.01 16.11
CA ASN A 80 -3.89 8.22 17.56
C ASN A 80 -4.66 7.14 18.33
N ASP A 81 -5.56 6.42 17.68
CA ASP A 81 -6.35 5.37 18.31
C ASP A 81 -5.62 4.03 18.35
N LEU A 82 -6.10 3.16 19.25
CA LEU A 82 -5.60 1.80 19.32
C LEU A 82 -5.81 1.09 17.97
N PRO A 83 -4.83 0.31 17.51
CA PRO A 83 -4.93 -0.40 16.24
C PRO A 83 -6.08 -1.41 16.31
N HIS A 84 -7.01 -1.31 15.36
CA HIS A 84 -8.13 -2.24 15.23
C HIS A 84 -8.23 -2.73 13.79
N SER A 85 -7.91 -4.00 13.56
CA SER A 85 -7.93 -4.58 12.22
C SER A 85 -9.27 -5.23 11.92
N ARG A 86 -9.78 -5.06 10.70
CA ARG A 86 -11.00 -5.75 10.28
C ARG A 86 -10.77 -7.25 10.18
N ASN A 87 -9.61 -7.64 9.66
CA ASN A 87 -9.23 -9.03 9.44
C ASN A 87 -7.96 -9.40 10.22
N GLU A 88 -8.11 -9.76 11.49
CA GLU A 88 -6.98 -10.11 12.37
C GLU A 88 -6.11 -11.27 11.84
N LYS A 89 -6.73 -12.26 11.17
CA LYS A 89 -5.99 -13.35 10.53
C LYS A 89 -5.11 -12.86 9.37
N MET A 90 -5.60 -11.89 8.58
CA MET A 90 -4.81 -11.27 7.52
C MET A 90 -3.69 -10.42 8.14
N ALA A 91 -3.97 -9.69 9.22
CA ALA A 91 -2.97 -8.92 9.95
C ALA A 91 -1.83 -9.78 10.50
N ALA A 92 -2.11 -11.04 10.87
CA ALA A 92 -1.07 -11.98 11.31
C ALA A 92 -0.16 -12.46 10.16
N ILE A 93 -0.66 -12.49 8.92
CA ILE A 93 0.08 -12.96 7.73
C ILE A 93 0.82 -11.80 7.03
N CYS A 94 0.27 -10.60 7.07
CA CYS A 94 0.84 -9.41 6.41
C CYS A 94 1.90 -8.67 7.24
N ARG A 95 2.07 -9.01 8.53
CA ARG A 95 3.15 -8.46 9.37
C ARG A 95 4.51 -8.89 8.84
#